data_AF-U9SRS7-F1
#
_entry.id   AF-U9SRS7-F1
#
_cell.length_a   1.000
_cell.length_b   1.000
_cell.length_c   1.000
_cell.angle_alpha   90.00
_cell.angle_beta   90.00
_cell.angle_gamma   90.00
#
_symmetry.space_group_name_H-M   'P 1'
#
loop_
_entity.id
_entity.type
_entity.pdbx_description
1 polymer ?
#
loop_
_entity_poly.entity_id
_entity_poly.type
_entity_poly.pdbx_seq_one_letter_code
_entity_poly.pdbx_strand_id
1 'polypeptide(L)'
;MVKAKKLVNDRYGFIMPIRCIAHHINLLTNDICKLEFAQSILKKCMKLVHFFKASHRAGAELINEIKENMVKGGKLKGYCQTRWMTAFDCVSSVLRCEEALKNVANNNSDYLKRTPDI
;
A
#
# COMPACT_ATOMS: atom_id res chain seq x y z
N MET A 1 -3.13 24.05 4.54
CA MET A 1 -3.61 24.81 3.35
C MET A 1 -4.37 26.10 3.68
N VAL A 2 -5.11 26.19 4.78
CA VAL A 2 -5.94 27.38 5.11
C VAL A 2 -5.12 28.68 5.14
N LYS A 3 -3.94 28.67 5.75
CA LYS A 3 -3.04 29.85 5.83
C LYS A 3 -2.53 30.32 4.46
N ALA A 4 -2.18 29.39 3.57
CA ALA A 4 -1.71 29.73 2.23
C ALA A 4 -2.83 30.37 1.38
N LYS A 5 -4.05 29.84 1.47
CA LYS A 5 -5.22 30.43 0.80
C LYS A 5 -5.50 31.84 1.27
N LYS A 6 -5.40 32.07 2.58
CA LYS A 6 -5.56 33.40 3.17
C LYS A 6 -4.54 34.39 2.61
N LEU A 7 -3.25 34.03 2.62
CA LEU A 7 -2.18 34.89 2.08
C LEU A 7 -2.37 35.22 0.59
N VAL A 8 -2.81 34.25 -0.23
CA VAL A 8 -3.08 34.48 -1.66
C VAL A 8 -4.27 35.42 -1.84
N ASN A 9 -5.35 35.22 -1.09
CA ASN A 9 -6.54 36.07 -1.17
C ASN A 9 -6.25 37.50 -0.68
N ASP A 10 -5.46 37.64 0.38
CA ASP A 10 -5.08 38.94 0.95
C ASP A 10 -4.16 39.74 -0.01
N ARG A 11 -3.27 39.07 -0.75
CA ARG A 11 -2.32 39.73 -1.68
C ARG A 11 -2.88 39.88 -3.10
N TYR A 12 -3.71 38.94 -3.55
CA TYR A 12 -4.19 38.85 -4.93
C TYR A 12 -5.69 38.52 -4.93
N GLY A 13 -6.53 39.53 -4.61
CA GLY A 13 -7.99 39.35 -4.49
C GLY A 13 -8.71 38.93 -5.78
N PHE A 14 -8.04 39.02 -6.94
CA PHE A 14 -8.54 38.49 -8.21
C PHE A 14 -8.28 36.99 -8.40
N ILE A 15 -7.47 36.36 -7.54
CA ILE A 15 -7.20 34.92 -7.57
C ILE A 15 -8.11 34.22 -6.57
N MET A 16 -8.97 33.34 -7.06
CA MET A 16 -9.77 32.47 -6.21
C MET A 16 -9.04 31.15 -5.91
N PRO A 17 -8.57 30.90 -4.68
CA PRO A 17 -7.87 29.67 -4.36
C PRO A 17 -8.86 28.50 -4.19
N ILE A 18 -9.07 27.71 -5.23
CA ILE A 18 -9.91 26.50 -5.20
C ILE A 18 -9.14 25.33 -4.54
N ARG A 19 -9.84 24.44 -3.82
CA ARG A 19 -9.19 23.24 -3.24
C ARG A 19 -9.00 22.19 -4.32
N CYS A 20 -7.83 21.55 -4.35
CA CYS A 20 -7.57 20.45 -5.27
C CYS A 20 -8.45 19.23 -4.91
N ILE A 21 -9.19 18.70 -5.87
CA ILE A 21 -10.05 17.51 -5.70
C ILE A 21 -9.21 16.29 -5.29
N ALA A 22 -8.04 16.08 -5.90
CA ALA A 22 -7.16 14.97 -5.55
C ALA A 22 -6.69 15.04 -4.08
N HIS A 23 -6.46 16.25 -3.56
CA HIS A 23 -6.14 16.41 -2.14
C HIS A 23 -7.34 16.07 -1.24
N HIS A 24 -8.56 16.44 -1.63
CA HIS A 24 -9.77 16.07 -0.90
C HIS A 24 -9.97 14.56 -0.84
N ILE A 25 -9.82 13.88 -1.98
CA ILE A 25 -9.88 12.41 -2.03
C ILE A 25 -8.82 11.83 -1.09
N ASN A 26 -7.61 12.40 -1.08
CA ASN A 26 -6.55 11.92 -0.19
C ASN A 26 -6.85 12.07 1.29
N LEU A 27 -7.47 13.18 1.70
CA LEU A 27 -7.92 13.34 3.09
C LEU A 27 -9.02 12.33 3.43
N LEU A 28 -10.03 12.18 2.57
CA LEU A 28 -11.13 11.24 2.75
C LEU A 28 -10.62 9.79 2.87
N THR A 29 -9.77 9.36 1.93
CA THR A 29 -9.17 8.02 1.97
C THR A 29 -8.34 7.84 3.24
N ASN A 30 -7.59 8.84 3.68
CA ASN A 30 -6.84 8.75 4.92
C ASN A 30 -7.73 8.58 6.14
N ASP A 31 -8.90 9.21 6.18
CA ASP A 31 -9.85 9.03 7.27
C ASP A 31 -10.49 7.63 7.24
N ILE A 32 -10.81 7.10 6.05
CA ILE A 32 -11.24 5.70 5.89
C ILE A 32 -10.13 4.74 6.35
N CYS A 33 -8.88 4.97 5.95
CA CYS A 33 -7.74 4.14 6.34
C CYS A 33 -7.44 4.20 7.83
N LYS A 34 -7.95 5.19 8.58
CA LYS A 34 -7.83 5.26 10.05
C LYS A 34 -8.86 4.39 10.77
N LEU A 35 -9.91 3.92 10.11
CA LEU A 35 -10.86 2.97 10.72
C LEU A 35 -10.12 1.70 11.14
N GLU A 36 -10.47 1.13 12.29
CA GLU A 36 -9.72 0.01 12.90
C GLU A 36 -9.58 -1.19 11.95
N PHE A 37 -10.65 -1.54 11.25
CA PHE A 37 -10.62 -2.64 10.28
C PHE A 37 -9.64 -2.35 9.13
N ALA A 38 -9.63 -1.13 8.60
CA ALA A 38 -8.80 -0.74 7.48
C ALA A 38 -7.32 -0.69 7.89
N GLN A 39 -7.03 -0.13 9.06
CA GLN A 39 -5.67 -0.14 9.63
C GLN A 39 -5.17 -1.56 9.84
N SER A 40 -6.01 -2.46 10.36
CA SER A 40 -5.67 -3.85 10.60
C SER A 40 -5.30 -4.58 9.31
N ILE A 41 -6.12 -4.44 8.26
CA ILE A 41 -5.86 -5.03 6.94
C ILE A 41 -4.57 -4.46 6.35
N LEU A 42 -4.42 -3.13 6.31
CA LEU A 42 -3.23 -2.49 5.74
C LEU A 42 -1.95 -2.87 6.47
N LYS A 43 -1.97 -2.99 7.81
CA LYS A 43 -0.82 -3.48 8.59
C LYS A 43 -0.44 -4.90 8.19
N LYS A 44 -1.40 -5.81 8.02
CA LYS A 44 -1.13 -7.19 7.59
C LYS A 44 -0.55 -7.24 6.18
N CYS A 45 -1.13 -6.50 5.23
CA CYS A 45 -0.59 -6.37 3.88
C CYS A 45 0.84 -5.81 3.89
N MET A 46 1.10 -4.76 4.67
CA MET A 46 2.43 -4.14 4.77
C MET A 46 3.47 -5.06 5.41
N LYS A 47 3.09 -5.94 6.36
CA LYS A 47 3.99 -6.97 6.90
C LYS A 47 4.44 -7.94 5.80
N LEU A 48 3.52 -8.42 4.98
CA LEU A 48 3.85 -9.28 3.83
C LEU A 48 4.78 -8.56 2.86
N VAL A 49 4.42 -7.33 2.46
CA VAL A 49 5.24 -6.51 1.55
C VAL A 49 6.65 -6.31 2.10
N HIS A 50 6.80 -6.03 3.40
CA HIS A 50 8.12 -5.87 4.02
C HIS A 50 8.91 -7.17 4.02
N PHE A 51 8.30 -8.28 4.43
CA PHE A 51 8.97 -9.58 4.46
C PHE A 51 9.54 -9.96 3.09
N PHE A 52 8.73 -9.93 2.04
CA PHE A 52 9.17 -10.31 0.69
C PHE A 52 10.12 -9.31 0.04
N LYS A 53 10.11 -8.05 0.47
CA LYS A 53 11.12 -7.06 0.05
C LYS A 53 12.46 -7.24 0.77
N ALA A 54 12.43 -7.64 2.04
CA ALA A 54 13.62 -7.83 2.85
C ALA A 54 14.31 -9.18 2.57
N SER A 55 13.53 -10.24 2.34
CA SER A 55 14.06 -11.58 2.05
C SER A 55 14.36 -11.71 0.56
N HIS A 56 15.65 -11.72 0.20
CA HIS A 56 16.08 -11.87 -1.20
C HIS A 56 15.58 -13.19 -1.81
N ARG A 57 15.70 -14.30 -1.06
CA ARG A 57 15.29 -15.63 -1.53
C ARG A 57 13.77 -15.74 -1.68
N ALA A 58 13.01 -15.45 -0.62
CA ALA A 58 11.55 -15.53 -0.69
C ALA A 58 10.96 -14.53 -1.70
N GLY A 59 11.59 -13.35 -1.83
CA GLY A 59 11.20 -12.36 -2.83
C GLY A 59 11.44 -12.83 -4.27
N ALA A 60 12.56 -13.51 -4.54
CA ALA A 60 12.84 -14.09 -5.85
C ALA A 60 11.87 -15.23 -6.20
N GLU A 61 11.60 -16.12 -5.25
CA GLU A 61 10.62 -17.21 -5.40
C GLU A 61 9.23 -16.66 -5.70
N LEU A 62 8.77 -15.65 -4.96
CA LEU A 62 7.48 -15.00 -5.23
C LEU A 62 7.42 -14.37 -6.63
N ILE A 63 8.51 -13.77 -7.11
CA ILE A 63 8.56 -13.19 -8.46
C ILE A 63 8.43 -14.27 -9.53
N ASN A 64 9.06 -15.43 -9.33
CA ASN A 64 8.95 -16.56 -10.26
C ASN A 64 7.53 -17.11 -10.26
N GLU A 65 6.95 -17.34 -9.08
CA GLU A 65 5.57 -17.82 -8.94
C GLU A 65 4.55 -16.86 -9.59
N ILE A 66 4.74 -15.54 -9.44
CA ILE A 66 3.90 -14.52 -10.10
C ILE A 66 3.99 -14.61 -11.63
N LYS A 67 5.18 -14.91 -12.18
CA LYS A 67 5.39 -15.05 -13.62
C LYS A 67 4.78 -16.35 -14.14
N GLU A 68 4.97 -17.45 -13.43
CA GLU A 68 4.46 -18.78 -13.77
C GLU A 68 2.92 -18.79 -13.77
N ASN A 69 2.29 -18.14 -12.77
CA ASN A 69 0.84 -17.98 -12.71
C ASN A 69 0.29 -16.84 -13.59
N MET A 70 1.14 -16.22 -14.43
CA MET A 70 0.79 -15.13 -15.36
C MET A 70 0.00 -13.97 -14.71
N VAL A 71 0.32 -13.65 -13.45
CA VAL A 71 -0.43 -12.65 -12.68
C VAL A 71 -0.15 -11.25 -13.23
N LYS A 72 -1.17 -10.64 -13.86
CA LYS A 72 -1.07 -9.30 -14.44
C LYS A 72 -0.83 -8.24 -13.36
N GLY A 73 -0.05 -7.20 -13.64
CA GLY A 73 0.20 -6.09 -12.70
C GLY A 73 1.35 -6.29 -11.71
N GLY A 74 2.03 -7.45 -11.77
CA GLY A 74 3.36 -7.65 -11.18
C GLY A 74 3.40 -7.71 -9.65
N LYS A 75 4.53 -7.24 -9.09
CA LYS A 75 4.96 -7.41 -7.69
C LYS A 75 4.03 -6.76 -6.67
N LEU A 76 4.21 -7.15 -5.41
CA LEU A 76 3.58 -6.52 -4.25
C LEU A 76 3.92 -5.03 -4.16
N LYS A 77 2.92 -4.20 -3.86
CA LYS A 77 3.03 -2.75 -3.71
C LYS A 77 2.92 -2.33 -2.25
N GLY A 78 3.69 -1.31 -1.87
CA GLY A 78 3.64 -0.73 -0.53
C GLY A 78 2.63 0.40 -0.40
N TYR A 79 2.13 0.60 0.81
CA TYR A 79 1.26 1.71 1.18
C TYR A 79 2.05 2.92 1.70
N CYS A 80 1.63 4.12 1.32
CA CYS A 80 2.13 5.39 1.81
C CYS A 80 0.96 6.34 2.11
N GLN A 81 0.87 6.83 3.35
CA GLN A 81 -0.25 7.67 3.82
C GLN A 81 -0.41 9.00 3.04
N THR A 82 0.65 9.50 2.41
CA THR A 82 0.59 10.75 1.65
C THR A 82 0.01 10.58 0.25
N ARG A 83 -0.25 9.34 -0.20
CA ARG A 83 -0.77 9.02 -1.54
C ARG A 83 -1.93 8.03 -1.47
N TRP A 84 -3.14 8.54 -1.63
CA TRP A 84 -4.40 7.80 -1.48
C TRP A 84 -4.49 6.50 -2.27
N MET A 85 -4.07 6.50 -3.53
CA MET A 85 -4.11 5.29 -4.37
C MET A 85 -3.23 4.16 -3.83
N THR A 86 -2.18 4.46 -3.06
CA THR A 86 -1.25 3.43 -2.59
C THR A 86 -1.87 2.46 -1.59
N ALA A 87 -2.92 2.87 -0.86
CA ALA A 87 -3.67 1.98 0.03
C ALA A 87 -4.38 0.89 -0.79
N PHE A 88 -5.12 1.32 -1.81
CA PHE A 88 -5.78 0.43 -2.76
C PHE A 88 -4.77 -0.46 -3.48
N ASP A 89 -3.73 0.12 -4.06
CA ASP A 89 -2.66 -0.60 -4.75
C ASP A 89 -2.01 -1.69 -3.87
N CYS A 90 -1.78 -1.40 -2.58
CA CYS A 90 -1.21 -2.35 -1.63
C CYS A 90 -2.14 -3.55 -1.44
N VAL A 91 -3.39 -3.31 -1.05
CA VAL A 91 -4.38 -4.37 -0.80
C VAL A 91 -4.66 -5.17 -2.08
N SER A 92 -4.89 -4.49 -3.20
CA SER A 92 -5.14 -5.13 -4.49
C SER A 92 -3.95 -5.95 -4.97
N SER A 93 -2.71 -5.51 -4.72
CA SER A 93 -1.53 -6.30 -5.09
C SER A 93 -1.42 -7.59 -4.29
N VAL A 94 -1.75 -7.56 -2.99
CA VAL A 94 -1.74 -8.74 -2.12
C VAL A 94 -2.83 -9.71 -2.54
N LEU A 95 -4.06 -9.22 -2.74
CA LEU A 95 -5.19 -10.04 -3.18
C LEU A 95 -4.91 -10.70 -4.54
N ARG A 96 -4.34 -9.95 -5.47
CA ARG A 96 -4.04 -10.46 -6.80
C ARG A 96 -2.90 -11.50 -6.80
N CYS A 97 -1.96 -11.39 -5.87
CA CYS A 97 -0.87 -12.35 -5.71
C CYS A 97 -1.21 -13.47 -4.70
N GLU A 98 -2.48 -13.61 -4.28
CA GLU A 98 -2.88 -14.52 -3.21
C GLU A 98 -2.43 -15.96 -3.47
N GLU A 99 -2.68 -16.48 -4.68
CA GLU A 99 -2.31 -17.86 -5.04
C GLU A 99 -0.79 -18.07 -4.99
N ALA A 100 -0.04 -17.13 -5.57
CA ALA A 100 1.42 -17.17 -5.55
C ALA A 100 1.98 -17.10 -4.11
N LEU A 101 1.36 -16.29 -3.24
CA LEU A 101 1.73 -16.20 -1.83
C LEU A 101 1.48 -17.53 -1.09
N LYS A 102 0.34 -18.18 -1.36
CA LYS A 102 0.02 -19.50 -0.80
C LYS A 102 1.02 -20.56 -1.27
N ASN A 103 1.36 -20.57 -2.56
CA ASN A 103 2.32 -21.54 -3.12
C ASN A 103 3.70 -21.39 -2.49
N VAL A 104 4.23 -20.16 -2.37
CA VAL A 104 5.52 -19.93 -1.71
C VAL A 104 5.49 -20.36 -0.23
N ALA A 105 4.39 -20.10 0.47
CA ALA A 105 4.24 -20.50 1.88
C ALA A 105 4.18 -22.04 2.04
N ASN A 106 3.48 -22.74 1.15
CA ASN A 106 3.35 -24.20 1.17
C ASN A 106 4.66 -24.89 0.79
N ASN A 107 5.34 -24.39 -0.24
CA ASN A 107 6.60 -24.97 -0.75
C ASN A 107 7.79 -24.72 0.18
N ASN A 108 7.69 -23.73 1.08
CA ASN A 108 8.73 -23.38 2.02
C ASN A 108 8.16 -23.24 3.43
N SER A 109 7.69 -24.36 3.99
CA SER A 109 7.16 -24.41 5.37
C SER A 109 8.12 -23.85 6.42
N ASP A 110 9.44 -23.78 6.13
CA ASP A 110 10.44 -23.18 7.00
C ASP A 110 10.37 -21.65 7.09
N TYR A 111 9.80 -20.95 6.11
CA TYR A 111 9.52 -19.51 6.23
C TYR A 111 8.39 -19.23 7.22
N LEU A 112 7.45 -20.17 7.40
CA LEU A 112 6.36 -20.07 8.38
C LEU A 112 6.85 -20.33 9.82
N LYS A 113 8.01 -20.97 9.99
CA LYS A 113 8.60 -21.28 11.31
C LYS A 113 9.46 -20.15 11.88
N ARG A 114 9.81 -19.14 11.08
CA ARG A 114 10.52 -17.93 11.56
C ARG A 114 9.53 -16.88 12.00
N THR A 115 8.85 -17.10 13.12
CA THR A 115 8.42 -15.97 13.96
C THR A 115 9.68 -15.33 14.54
N PRO A 116 9.89 -14.01 14.41
CA PRO A 116 10.88 -13.34 15.24
C PRO A 116 10.37 -13.39 16.69
N ASP A 117 11.12 -14.07 17.55
CA ASP A 117 11.00 -13.94 19.00
C ASP A 117 11.50 -12.55 19.41
N ILE A 118 10.65 -11.52 19.29
CA ILE A 118 10.76 -10.25 20.03
C ILE A 118 9.36 -9.68 20.28
#